data_AF-A0A353BG67-F1
#
_entry.id   AF-A0A353BG67-F1
#
_cell.length_a   1.000
_cell.length_b   1.000
_cell.length_c   1.000
_cell.angle_alpha   90.00
_cell.angle_beta   90.00
_cell.angle_gamma   90.00
#
_symmetry.space_group_name_H-M   'P 1'
#
loop_
_entity.id
_entity.type
_entity.pdbx_description
1 polymer ?
#
loop_
_entity_poly.entity_id
_entity_poly.type
_entity_poly.pdbx_seq_one_letter_code
_entity_poly.pdbx_strand_id
1 'polypeptide(L)'
;MKCLVIIPTYNEKDNIPVIVEQVLARDRSIEVLVIDDNSPDGTGAIVDRMRAQNPRIHAVHRPGKMGLGTAYVTGFRWALERGYDYVCEMDADFSHPPSTLNLFLEKMRDWDLVIGSRYLSGVNVVNWPLKRLLLSYFANIYARVITGVPVRDLTAGFKCYRRAVLEAIDLGRIHSNGYAFQIEMHFKSYYKGFRVAEVPIIFEERRMGQSKMSRKIIYEAAWMVWKLQLMRLFGKL
;
A
#
# COMPACT_ATOMS: atom_id res chain seq x y z
N MET A 1 20.45 -7.18 2.63
CA MET A 1 19.26 -6.41 2.21
C MET A 1 18.04 -7.05 2.86
N LYS A 2 17.27 -6.31 3.65
CA LYS A 2 16.06 -6.80 4.34
C LYS A 2 14.83 -6.11 3.77
N CYS A 3 13.84 -6.88 3.35
CA CYS A 3 12.58 -6.37 2.82
C CYS A 3 11.42 -6.75 3.75
N LEU A 4 10.61 -5.79 4.16
CA LEU A 4 9.40 -6.03 4.94
C LEU A 4 8.16 -5.84 4.07
N VAL A 5 7.30 -6.84 3.99
CA VAL A 5 5.95 -6.71 3.42
C VAL A 5 4.95 -6.49 4.55
N ILE A 6 4.32 -5.32 4.56
CA ILE A 6 3.29 -4.96 5.52
C ILE A 6 1.93 -5.39 4.96
N ILE A 7 1.20 -6.19 5.72
CA ILE A 7 -0.14 -6.68 5.35
C ILE A 7 -1.14 -6.25 6.44
N PRO A 8 -1.92 -5.19 6.24
CA PRO A 8 -3.01 -4.83 7.14
C PRO A 8 -4.16 -5.84 7.04
N THR A 9 -4.72 -6.24 8.18
CA THR A 9 -5.82 -7.21 8.24
C THR A 9 -6.99 -6.72 9.08
N TYR A 10 -8.20 -7.03 8.59
CA TYR A 10 -9.45 -6.94 9.36
C TYR A 10 -10.44 -7.94 8.77
N ASN A 11 -10.71 -9.03 9.50
CA ASN A 11 -11.50 -10.18 9.02
C ASN A 11 -10.91 -10.91 7.80
N GLU A 12 -9.65 -11.35 7.91
CA GLU A 12 -8.89 -11.98 6.82
C GLU A 12 -8.45 -13.41 7.16
N LYS A 13 -9.13 -14.10 8.10
CA LYS A 13 -8.69 -15.40 8.65
C LYS A 13 -8.42 -16.46 7.59
N ASP A 14 -9.18 -16.44 6.49
CA ASP A 14 -9.11 -17.45 5.44
C ASP A 14 -7.99 -17.15 4.44
N ASN A 15 -7.61 -15.88 4.30
CA ASN A 15 -6.60 -15.44 3.35
C ASN A 15 -5.20 -15.41 3.98
N ILE A 16 -5.12 -15.04 5.28
CA ILE A 16 -3.84 -14.72 5.93
C ILE A 16 -2.81 -15.88 5.92
N PRO A 17 -3.16 -17.16 6.11
CA PRO A 17 -2.17 -18.23 6.08
C PRO A 17 -1.51 -18.35 4.71
N VAL A 18 -2.34 -18.35 3.67
CA VAL A 18 -1.92 -18.60 2.30
C VAL A 18 -1.13 -17.41 1.74
N ILE A 19 -1.58 -16.18 1.98
CA ILE A 19 -0.90 -14.99 1.43
C ILE A 19 0.50 -14.83 2.05
N VAL A 20 0.65 -15.02 3.36
CA VAL A 20 1.94 -14.91 4.05
C VAL A 20 2.93 -15.97 3.54
N GLU A 21 2.48 -17.22 3.37
CA GLU A 21 3.33 -18.27 2.80
C GLU A 21 3.78 -17.94 1.37
N GLN A 22 2.86 -17.47 0.51
CA GLN A 22 3.20 -17.12 -0.87
C GLN A 22 4.19 -15.95 -0.95
N VAL A 23 4.06 -14.96 -0.07
CA VAL A 23 4.98 -13.83 0.04
C VAL A 23 6.37 -14.28 0.49
N LEU A 24 6.45 -15.07 1.58
CA LEU A 24 7.73 -15.54 2.11
C LEU A 24 8.45 -16.53 1.18
N ALA A 25 7.71 -17.19 0.29
CA ALA A 25 8.27 -18.06 -0.74
C ALA A 25 8.90 -17.28 -1.91
N ARG A 26 8.70 -15.95 -2.01
CA ARG A 26 9.25 -15.14 -3.11
C ARG A 26 10.76 -14.96 -3.00
N ASP A 27 11.25 -14.64 -1.81
CA ASP A 27 12.66 -14.41 -1.55
C ASP A 27 12.98 -14.64 -0.07
N ARG A 28 14.19 -15.16 0.25
CA ARG A 28 14.59 -15.45 1.63
C ARG A 28 14.81 -14.18 2.46
N SER A 29 15.04 -13.04 1.81
CA SER A 29 15.22 -11.72 2.43
C SER A 29 13.91 -11.02 2.78
N ILE A 30 12.77 -11.57 2.35
CA ILE A 30 11.44 -11.05 2.69
C ILE A 30 11.01 -11.55 4.07
N GLU A 31 10.54 -10.60 4.87
CA GLU A 31 9.81 -10.80 6.11
C GLU A 31 8.41 -10.16 5.97
N VAL A 32 7.46 -10.62 6.77
CA VAL A 32 6.08 -10.13 6.74
C VAL A 32 5.72 -9.53 8.09
N LEU A 33 5.13 -8.34 8.07
CA LEU A 33 4.50 -7.73 9.24
C LEU A 33 3.00 -7.66 9.01
N VAL A 34 2.24 -8.41 9.79
CA VAL A 34 0.79 -8.30 9.82
C VAL A 34 0.38 -7.22 10.81
N ILE A 35 -0.42 -6.26 10.36
CA ILE A 35 -1.04 -5.25 11.23
C ILE A 35 -2.51 -5.61 11.39
N ASP A 36 -2.88 -6.23 12.51
CA ASP A 36 -4.24 -6.68 12.74
C ASP A 36 -5.05 -5.65 13.54
N ASP A 37 -6.21 -5.26 13.00
CA ASP A 37 -7.13 -4.27 13.58
C ASP A 37 -8.12 -4.89 14.58
N ASN A 38 -7.64 -5.76 15.46
CA ASN A 38 -8.43 -6.54 16.41
C ASN A 38 -9.54 -7.32 15.70
N SER A 39 -9.15 -8.18 14.76
CA SER A 39 -10.10 -8.94 13.94
C SER A 39 -10.94 -9.89 14.80
N PRO A 40 -12.28 -9.73 14.83
CA PRO A 40 -13.16 -10.60 15.63
C PRO A 40 -13.26 -12.03 15.09
N ASP A 41 -12.84 -12.27 13.85
CA ASP A 41 -12.91 -13.58 13.19
C ASP A 41 -11.77 -14.54 13.56
N GLY A 42 -10.82 -14.09 14.40
CA GLY A 42 -9.66 -14.89 14.83
C GLY A 42 -8.42 -14.72 13.97
N THR A 43 -8.38 -13.77 13.03
CA THR A 43 -7.20 -13.49 12.19
C THR A 43 -5.93 -13.29 13.03
N GLY A 44 -5.97 -12.42 14.06
CA GLY A 44 -4.81 -12.16 14.91
C GLY A 44 -4.26 -13.42 15.60
N ALA A 45 -5.13 -14.30 16.09
CA ALA A 45 -4.72 -15.55 16.74
C ALA A 45 -4.07 -16.55 15.78
N ILE A 46 -4.48 -16.54 14.51
CA ILE A 46 -3.83 -17.34 13.46
C ILE A 46 -2.40 -16.83 13.22
N VAL A 47 -2.24 -15.52 13.08
CA VAL A 47 -0.92 -14.89 12.86
C VAL A 47 0.01 -15.17 14.04
N ASP A 48 -0.49 -15.14 15.28
CA ASP A 48 0.30 -15.46 16.47
C ASP A 48 0.85 -16.89 16.44
N ARG A 49 0.07 -17.87 15.99
CA ARG A 49 0.55 -19.24 15.81
C ARG A 49 1.58 -19.34 14.69
N MET A 50 1.38 -18.62 13.58
CA MET A 50 2.31 -18.63 12.45
C MET A 50 3.67 -18.05 12.82
N ARG A 51 3.72 -16.92 13.54
CA ARG A 51 5.00 -16.32 13.96
C ARG A 51 5.77 -17.14 14.99
N ALA A 52 5.07 -17.95 15.79
CA ALA A 52 5.74 -18.91 16.69
C ALA A 52 6.51 -19.99 15.93
N GLN A 53 6.13 -20.27 14.68
CA GLN A 53 6.73 -21.30 13.83
C GLN A 53 7.75 -20.74 12.83
N ASN A 54 7.72 -19.44 12.53
CA ASN A 54 8.58 -18.82 11.53
C ASN A 54 9.01 -17.41 11.95
N PRO A 55 10.30 -17.15 12.22
CA PRO A 55 10.79 -15.88 12.73
C PRO A 55 10.73 -14.73 11.72
N ARG A 56 10.38 -15.01 10.45
CA ARG A 56 10.18 -13.99 9.40
C ARG A 56 8.75 -13.42 9.41
N ILE A 57 7.88 -13.89 10.31
CA ILE A 57 6.52 -13.40 10.47
C ILE A 57 6.45 -12.57 11.74
N HIS A 58 5.93 -11.36 11.61
CA HIS A 58 5.75 -10.40 12.70
C HIS A 58 4.29 -9.99 12.78
N ALA A 59 3.86 -9.53 13.95
CA ALA A 59 2.50 -9.09 14.18
C ALA A 59 2.49 -7.85 15.07
N VAL A 60 1.61 -6.89 14.74
CA VAL A 60 1.19 -5.81 15.62
C VAL A 60 -0.33 -5.84 15.69
N HIS A 61 -0.85 -6.06 16.90
CA HIS A 61 -2.29 -6.04 17.17
C HIS A 61 -2.67 -4.64 17.65
N ARG A 62 -3.60 -3.99 16.93
CA ARG A 62 -4.12 -2.67 17.26
C ARG A 62 -5.46 -2.80 18.01
N PRO A 63 -5.91 -1.80 18.79
CA PRO A 63 -7.11 -1.93 19.61
C PRO A 63 -8.42 -2.06 18.81
N GLY A 64 -8.42 -1.74 17.51
CA GLY A 64 -9.59 -1.85 16.64
C GLY A 64 -9.34 -1.30 15.25
N LYS A 65 -10.42 -1.14 14.49
CA LYS A 65 -10.40 -0.63 13.11
C LYS A 65 -10.09 0.88 13.08
N MET A 66 -8.80 1.22 12.94
CA MET A 66 -8.30 2.60 12.97
C MET A 66 -8.03 3.18 11.58
N GLY A 67 -8.29 2.42 10.53
CA GLY A 67 -8.10 2.84 9.14
C GLY A 67 -6.80 2.33 8.51
N LEU A 68 -6.80 2.26 7.17
CA LEU A 68 -5.71 1.68 6.39
C LEU A 68 -4.43 2.52 6.45
N GLY A 69 -4.54 3.85 6.36
CA GLY A 69 -3.36 4.73 6.39
C GLY A 69 -2.64 4.65 7.72
N THR A 70 -3.38 4.58 8.83
CA THR A 70 -2.80 4.43 10.17
C THR A 70 -2.13 3.05 10.35
N ALA A 71 -2.64 2.00 9.69
CA ALA A 71 -2.03 0.67 9.71
C ALA A 71 -0.65 0.70 9.05
N TYR A 72 -0.56 1.29 7.85
CA TYR A 72 0.69 1.44 7.14
C TYR A 72 1.67 2.36 7.87
N VAL A 73 1.22 3.49 8.42
CA VAL A 73 2.08 4.35 9.26
C VAL A 73 2.65 3.59 10.46
N THR A 74 1.86 2.73 11.10
CA THR A 74 2.34 1.85 12.19
C THR A 74 3.41 0.89 11.68
N GLY A 75 3.17 0.21 10.56
CA GLY A 75 4.13 -0.70 9.97
C GLY A 75 5.40 -0.02 9.45
N PHE A 76 5.30 1.20 8.91
CA PHE A 76 6.44 2.00 8.48
C PHE A 76 7.35 2.34 9.65
N ARG A 77 6.81 2.84 10.76
CA ARG A 77 7.60 3.12 11.97
C ARG A 77 8.28 1.86 12.48
N TRP A 78 7.52 0.77 12.57
CA TRP A 78 8.05 -0.53 12.99
C TRP A 78 9.24 -0.99 12.12
N ALA A 79 9.14 -0.78 10.81
CA ALA A 79 10.19 -1.13 9.85
C ALA A 79 11.42 -0.22 9.95
N LEU A 80 11.22 1.08 10.13
CA LEU A 80 12.31 2.06 10.31
C LEU A 80 13.12 1.76 11.58
N GLU A 81 12.44 1.50 12.70
CA GLU A 81 13.07 1.15 13.98
C GLU A 81 13.95 -0.10 13.92
N ARG A 82 13.67 -1.01 12.98
CA ARG A 82 14.35 -2.30 12.83
C ARG A 82 15.34 -2.34 11.68
N GLY A 83 15.53 -1.23 10.99
CA GLY A 83 16.48 -1.14 9.89
C GLY A 83 16.14 -2.06 8.73
N TYR A 84 14.89 -2.06 8.26
CA TYR A 84 14.54 -2.68 6.96
C TYR A 84 14.90 -1.76 5.80
N ASP A 85 15.54 -2.29 4.78
CA ASP A 85 16.03 -1.50 3.64
C ASP A 85 14.87 -1.14 2.70
N TYR A 86 13.96 -2.10 2.50
CA TYR A 86 12.76 -1.95 1.69
C TYR A 86 11.51 -2.26 2.50
N VAL A 87 10.44 -1.50 2.24
CA VAL A 87 9.17 -1.64 2.93
C VAL A 87 8.05 -1.62 1.88
N CYS A 88 7.38 -2.75 1.71
CA CYS A 88 6.30 -2.90 0.74
C CYS A 88 4.93 -2.89 1.42
N GLU A 89 3.96 -2.21 0.81
CA GLU A 89 2.54 -2.28 1.15
C GLU A 89 1.89 -3.40 0.33
N MET A 90 1.06 -4.25 0.94
CA MET A 90 0.30 -5.27 0.21
C MET A 90 -1.01 -5.61 0.94
N ASP A 91 -2.05 -5.95 0.17
CA ASP A 91 -3.36 -6.29 0.71
C ASP A 91 -3.44 -7.81 0.94
N ALA A 92 -4.23 -8.24 1.91
CA ALA A 92 -4.36 -9.65 2.28
C ALA A 92 -5.23 -10.48 1.30
N ASP A 93 -6.04 -9.83 0.45
CA ASP A 93 -7.15 -10.45 -0.29
C ASP A 93 -6.79 -11.01 -1.68
N PHE A 94 -5.49 -11.15 -1.98
CA PHE A 94 -4.94 -11.56 -3.27
C PHE A 94 -5.24 -10.64 -4.46
N SER A 95 -5.78 -9.44 -4.24
CA SER A 95 -5.88 -8.43 -5.31
C SER A 95 -4.51 -7.96 -5.79
N HIS A 96 -3.50 -8.09 -4.93
CA HIS A 96 -2.09 -7.84 -5.23
C HIS A 96 -1.35 -9.18 -5.41
N PRO A 97 -0.84 -9.49 -6.62
CA PRO A 97 -0.18 -10.76 -6.87
C PRO A 97 1.20 -10.82 -6.18
N PRO A 98 1.46 -11.80 -5.29
CA PRO A 98 2.76 -11.92 -4.63
C PRO A 98 3.93 -12.11 -5.60
N SER A 99 3.69 -12.66 -6.80
CA SER A 99 4.71 -12.83 -7.84
C SER A 99 5.37 -11.51 -8.28
N THR A 100 4.65 -10.38 -8.19
CA THR A 100 5.21 -9.05 -8.51
C THR A 100 6.29 -8.59 -7.53
N LEU A 101 6.37 -9.16 -6.32
CA LEU A 101 7.40 -8.79 -5.34
C LEU A 101 8.82 -9.02 -5.88
N ASN A 102 9.05 -10.04 -6.71
CA ASN A 102 10.36 -10.26 -7.32
C ASN A 102 10.77 -9.09 -8.24
N LEU A 103 9.81 -8.60 -9.04
CA LEU A 103 10.02 -7.44 -9.90
C LEU A 103 10.21 -6.16 -9.08
N PHE A 104 9.50 -6.00 -7.96
CA PHE A 104 9.77 -4.90 -7.03
C PHE A 104 11.22 -4.95 -6.52
N LEU A 105 11.67 -6.10 -5.99
CA LEU A 105 13.04 -6.24 -5.47
C LEU A 105 14.11 -5.95 -6.53
N GLU A 106 13.87 -6.34 -7.78
CA GLU A 106 14.74 -5.99 -8.92
C GLU A 106 14.76 -4.46 -9.14
N LYS A 107 13.59 -3.83 -9.30
CA LYS A 107 13.48 -2.39 -9.58
C LYS A 107 13.96 -1.53 -8.42
N MET A 108 13.82 -1.99 -7.18
CA MET A 108 14.31 -1.28 -5.99
C MET A 108 15.83 -1.11 -5.96
N ARG A 109 16.59 -1.75 -6.87
CA ARG A 109 18.02 -1.46 -7.03
C ARG A 109 18.26 -0.06 -7.61
N ASP A 110 17.40 0.35 -8.54
CA ASP A 110 17.58 1.59 -9.31
C ASP A 110 16.57 2.68 -8.95
N TRP A 111 15.51 2.34 -8.21
CA TRP A 111 14.41 3.23 -7.88
C TRP A 111 14.22 3.38 -6.37
N ASP A 112 13.53 4.44 -5.97
CA ASP A 112 13.30 4.76 -4.55
C ASP A 112 11.87 4.44 -4.12
N LEU A 113 10.93 4.50 -5.07
CA LEU A 113 9.56 4.01 -4.94
C LEU A 113 9.17 3.25 -6.20
N VAL A 114 8.67 2.02 -6.04
CA VAL A 114 8.14 1.19 -7.14
C VAL A 114 6.67 0.90 -6.86
N ILE A 115 5.81 1.17 -7.85
CA ILE A 115 4.35 1.08 -7.71
C ILE A 115 3.80 0.00 -8.65
N GLY A 116 2.98 -0.90 -8.13
CA GLY A 116 2.18 -1.81 -8.92
C GLY A 116 0.98 -1.08 -9.51
N SER A 117 1.04 -0.77 -10.80
CA SER A 117 0.09 0.09 -11.50
C SER A 117 -0.91 -0.71 -12.33
N ARG A 118 -2.19 -0.43 -12.11
CA ARG A 118 -3.30 -1.04 -12.88
C ARG A 118 -3.47 -0.43 -14.27
N TYR A 119 -2.86 0.73 -14.51
CA TYR A 119 -3.10 1.57 -15.68
C TYR A 119 -1.83 1.82 -16.52
N LEU A 120 -0.69 1.19 -16.18
CA LEU A 120 0.57 1.43 -16.87
C LEU A 120 0.56 0.92 -18.32
N SER A 121 0.09 -0.29 -18.58
CA SER A 121 0.12 -0.90 -19.93
C SER A 121 -1.27 -1.05 -20.54
N GLY A 122 -2.20 -0.14 -20.18
CA GLY A 122 -3.62 -0.29 -20.42
C GLY A 122 -4.36 -0.62 -19.13
N VAL A 123 -5.65 -0.98 -19.25
CA VAL A 123 -6.49 -1.32 -18.09
C VAL A 123 -6.31 -2.80 -17.74
N ASN A 124 -5.61 -3.08 -16.65
CA ASN A 124 -5.35 -4.43 -16.16
C ASN A 124 -6.15 -4.73 -14.87
N VAL A 125 -7.46 -4.54 -14.92
CA VAL A 125 -8.36 -4.93 -13.82
C VAL A 125 -9.32 -6.02 -14.27
N VAL A 126 -9.54 -7.00 -13.41
CA VAL A 126 -10.40 -8.16 -13.67
C VAL A 126 -11.56 -8.14 -12.68
N ASN A 127 -12.76 -8.48 -13.16
CA ASN A 127 -14.02 -8.54 -12.39
C ASN A 127 -14.54 -7.21 -11.83
N TRP A 128 -14.13 -6.07 -12.38
CA TRP A 128 -14.65 -4.76 -11.95
C TRP A 128 -15.92 -4.34 -12.72
N PRO A 129 -16.95 -3.81 -12.04
CA PRO A 129 -18.05 -3.13 -12.71
C PRO A 129 -17.53 -1.93 -13.53
N LEU A 130 -18.03 -1.75 -14.76
CA LEU A 130 -17.56 -0.68 -15.66
C LEU A 130 -17.62 0.71 -15.02
N LYS A 131 -18.67 1.02 -14.25
CA LYS A 131 -18.79 2.30 -13.53
C LYS A 131 -17.63 2.54 -12.55
N ARG A 132 -17.21 1.49 -11.84
CA ARG A 132 -16.07 1.55 -10.91
C ARG A 132 -14.75 1.76 -11.65
N LEU A 133 -14.57 1.03 -12.76
CA LEU A 133 -13.40 1.19 -13.62
C LEU A 133 -13.27 2.62 -14.14
N LEU A 134 -14.33 3.16 -14.75
CA LEU A 134 -14.33 4.51 -15.31
C LEU A 134 -14.05 5.56 -14.21
N LEU A 135 -14.73 5.45 -13.07
CA LEU A 135 -14.51 6.34 -11.93
C LEU A 135 -13.03 6.33 -11.49
N SER A 136 -12.45 5.14 -11.30
CA SER A 136 -11.06 5.00 -10.89
C SER A 136 -10.08 5.56 -11.94
N TYR A 137 -10.32 5.27 -13.22
CA TYR A 137 -9.48 5.73 -14.32
C TYR A 137 -9.49 7.26 -14.41
N PHE A 138 -10.67 7.89 -14.41
CA PHE A 138 -10.78 9.35 -14.46
C PHE A 138 -10.30 10.03 -13.18
N ALA A 139 -10.48 9.41 -12.00
CA ALA A 139 -9.93 9.92 -10.76
C ALA A 139 -8.39 9.98 -10.79
N ASN A 140 -7.73 8.98 -11.38
CA ASN A 140 -6.27 9.00 -11.56
C ASN A 140 -5.83 10.09 -12.55
N ILE A 141 -6.54 10.27 -13.66
CA ILE A 141 -6.26 11.38 -14.60
C ILE A 141 -6.40 12.73 -13.89
N TYR A 142 -7.50 12.93 -13.17
CA TYR A 142 -7.75 14.14 -12.39
C TYR A 142 -6.63 14.41 -11.38
N ALA A 143 -6.30 13.42 -10.55
CA ALA A 143 -5.27 13.55 -9.53
C ALA A 143 -3.91 13.88 -10.16
N ARG A 144 -3.55 13.22 -11.27
CA ARG A 144 -2.30 13.48 -11.99
C ARG A 144 -2.24 14.89 -12.55
N VAL A 145 -3.30 15.38 -13.18
CA VAL A 145 -3.35 16.72 -13.77
C VAL A 145 -3.18 17.79 -12.70
N ILE A 146 -3.89 17.67 -11.58
CA ILE A 146 -3.83 18.70 -10.52
C ILE A 146 -2.52 18.63 -9.73
N THR A 147 -2.07 17.43 -9.39
CA THR A 147 -0.85 17.27 -8.60
C THR A 147 0.43 17.49 -9.40
N GLY A 148 0.43 17.20 -10.70
CA GLY A 148 1.61 17.19 -11.56
C GLY A 148 2.54 15.98 -11.33
N VAL A 149 2.12 14.97 -10.57
CA VAL A 149 2.90 13.74 -10.34
C VAL A 149 2.74 12.81 -11.55
N PRO A 150 3.82 12.43 -12.27
CA PRO A 150 3.75 11.69 -13.53
C PRO A 150 3.52 10.17 -13.33
N VAL A 151 2.66 9.79 -12.38
CA VAL A 151 2.28 8.39 -12.09
C VAL A 151 0.88 8.13 -12.66
N ARG A 152 0.69 6.99 -13.34
CA ARG A 152 -0.58 6.59 -13.95
C ARG A 152 -1.58 6.04 -12.93
N ASP A 153 -1.12 5.44 -11.85
CA ASP A 153 -1.97 4.92 -10.77
C ASP A 153 -1.62 5.50 -9.39
N LEU A 154 -2.06 6.74 -9.13
CA LEU A 154 -1.87 7.45 -7.86
C LEU A 154 -2.70 6.87 -6.70
N THR A 155 -3.58 5.91 -6.97
CA THR A 155 -4.45 5.27 -5.98
C THR A 155 -4.02 3.84 -5.67
N ALA A 156 -2.91 3.36 -6.26
CA ALA A 156 -2.39 2.03 -6.04
C ALA A 156 -1.94 1.82 -4.59
N GLY A 157 -2.36 0.72 -3.99
CA GLY A 157 -1.94 0.28 -2.65
C GLY A 157 -0.79 -0.72 -2.65
N PHE A 158 -0.41 -1.26 -3.81
CA PHE A 158 0.72 -2.19 -3.94
C PHE A 158 1.96 -1.45 -4.38
N LYS A 159 2.94 -1.31 -3.50
CA LYS A 159 4.16 -0.54 -3.79
C LYS A 159 5.26 -0.90 -2.81
N CYS A 160 6.49 -0.57 -3.16
CA CYS A 160 7.64 -0.74 -2.30
C CYS A 160 8.46 0.53 -2.19
N TYR A 161 8.82 0.87 -0.96
CA TYR A 161 9.60 2.03 -0.58
C TYR A 161 11.03 1.65 -0.25
N ARG A 162 11.98 2.46 -0.68
CA ARG A 162 13.30 2.52 -0.05
C ARG A 162 13.15 3.22 1.30
N ARG A 163 13.88 2.75 2.32
CA ARG A 163 13.88 3.34 3.67
C ARG A 163 13.95 4.87 3.65
N ALA A 164 14.88 5.42 2.86
CA ALA A 164 15.11 6.86 2.74
C ALA A 164 13.85 7.66 2.36
N VAL A 165 12.93 7.07 1.59
CA VAL A 165 11.66 7.72 1.25
C VAL A 165 10.78 7.90 2.48
N LEU A 166 10.67 6.86 3.32
CA LEU A 166 9.87 6.90 4.53
C LEU A 166 10.50 7.77 5.62
N GLU A 167 11.83 7.84 5.71
CA GLU A 167 12.56 8.73 6.63
C GLU A 167 12.37 10.21 6.27
N ALA A 168 12.30 10.54 4.97
CA ALA A 168 12.11 11.91 4.50
C ALA A 168 10.67 12.43 4.66
N ILE A 169 9.70 11.53 4.91
CA ILE A 169 8.29 11.87 5.10
C ILE A 169 8.00 11.94 6.61
N ASP A 170 7.44 13.06 7.06
CA ASP A 170 6.92 13.16 8.43
C ASP A 170 5.67 12.29 8.59
N LEU A 171 5.88 11.03 8.95
CA LEU A 171 4.83 10.04 9.21
C LEU A 171 3.90 10.47 10.36
N GLY A 172 4.30 11.40 11.22
CA GLY A 172 3.48 11.99 12.28
C GLY A 172 2.33 12.84 11.77
N ARG A 173 2.48 13.42 10.58
CA ARG A 173 1.48 14.31 9.96
C ARG A 173 0.57 13.62 8.95
N ILE A 174 0.75 12.32 8.74
CA ILE A 174 -0.07 11.53 7.82
C ILE A 174 -1.35 11.12 8.54
N HIS A 175 -2.44 11.84 8.27
CA HIS A 175 -3.77 11.59 8.83
C HIS A 175 -4.78 11.09 7.78
N SER A 176 -4.35 11.00 6.52
CA SER A 176 -5.16 10.50 5.43
C SER A 176 -5.40 9.00 5.52
N ASN A 177 -6.45 8.51 4.86
CA ASN A 177 -6.81 7.11 4.83
C ASN A 177 -7.27 6.69 3.41
N GLY A 178 -7.26 5.38 3.15
CA GLY A 178 -7.70 4.81 1.87
C GLY A 178 -6.97 5.42 0.68
N TYR A 179 -7.70 5.82 -0.36
CA TYR A 179 -7.11 6.40 -1.57
C TYR A 179 -6.41 7.74 -1.32
N ALA A 180 -6.89 8.56 -0.37
CA ALA A 180 -6.25 9.82 -0.03
C ALA A 180 -4.85 9.60 0.54
N PHE A 181 -4.67 8.55 1.35
CA PHE A 181 -3.36 8.13 1.85
C PHE A 181 -2.43 7.70 0.72
N GLN A 182 -2.94 6.93 -0.23
CA GLN A 182 -2.14 6.52 -1.38
C GLN A 182 -1.67 7.75 -2.17
N ILE A 183 -2.56 8.65 -2.53
CA ILE A 183 -2.22 9.89 -3.25
C ILE A 183 -1.20 10.74 -2.47
N GLU A 184 -1.40 10.94 -1.16
CA GLU A 184 -0.48 11.72 -0.32
C GLU A 184 0.93 11.14 -0.31
N MET A 185 1.06 9.82 -0.14
CA MET A 185 2.37 9.18 -0.10
C MET A 185 3.09 9.25 -1.46
N HIS A 186 2.39 9.08 -2.58
CA HIS A 186 2.96 9.24 -3.91
C HIS A 186 3.42 10.69 -4.15
N PHE A 187 2.55 11.64 -3.81
CA PHE A 187 2.82 13.07 -3.95
C PHE A 187 4.07 13.51 -3.16
N LYS A 188 4.12 13.16 -1.87
CA LYS A 188 5.25 13.51 -1.00
C LYS A 188 6.55 12.84 -1.46
N SER A 189 6.49 11.58 -1.90
CA SER A 189 7.67 10.88 -2.43
C SER A 189 8.22 11.59 -3.67
N TYR A 190 7.36 11.89 -4.64
CA TYR A 190 7.77 12.57 -5.88
C TYR A 190 8.33 13.96 -5.62
N TYR A 191 7.63 14.80 -4.86
CA TYR A 191 8.04 16.19 -4.64
C TYR A 191 9.19 16.36 -3.65
N LYS A 192 9.57 15.32 -2.91
CA LYS A 192 10.85 15.26 -2.19
C LYS A 192 12.03 14.81 -3.06
N GLY A 193 11.81 14.61 -4.37
CA GLY A 193 12.86 14.35 -5.35
C GLY A 193 13.25 12.88 -5.52
N PHE A 194 12.47 11.95 -4.97
CA PHE A 194 12.74 10.52 -5.10
C PHE A 194 12.38 10.00 -6.49
N ARG A 195 13.13 9.00 -6.97
CA ARG A 195 12.86 8.35 -8.26
C ARG A 195 11.72 7.36 -8.11
N VAL A 196 10.64 7.59 -8.86
CA VAL A 196 9.41 6.81 -8.83
C VAL A 196 9.24 6.02 -10.13
N ALA A 197 9.05 4.71 -10.02
CA ALA A 197 8.72 3.83 -11.13
C ALA A 197 7.35 3.16 -10.96
N GLU A 198 6.72 2.85 -12.08
CA GLU A 198 5.55 1.99 -12.15
C GLU A 198 5.92 0.66 -12.82
N VAL A 199 5.30 -0.42 -12.36
CA VAL A 199 5.31 -1.72 -13.04
C VAL A 199 3.87 -2.20 -13.23
N PRO A 200 3.54 -2.86 -14.35
CA PRO A 200 2.17 -3.27 -14.60
C PRO A 200 1.79 -4.43 -13.67
N ILE A 201 0.59 -4.37 -13.09
CA ILE A 201 0.00 -5.50 -12.34
C ILE A 201 -1.37 -5.83 -12.91
N ILE A 202 -1.76 -7.10 -12.78
CA ILE A 202 -3.16 -7.51 -12.96
C ILE A 202 -3.80 -7.47 -11.58
N PHE A 203 -4.81 -6.62 -11.43
CA PHE A 203 -5.58 -6.50 -10.20
C PHE A 203 -6.89 -7.25 -10.37
N GLU A 204 -7.05 -8.33 -9.62
CA GLU A 204 -8.25 -9.18 -9.69
C GLU A 204 -9.05 -9.06 -8.39
N GLU A 205 -10.32 -8.71 -8.50
CA GLU A 205 -11.22 -8.75 -7.36
C GLU A 205 -11.65 -10.22 -7.11
N ARG A 206 -10.98 -10.89 -6.16
CA ARG A 206 -11.07 -12.35 -5.99
C ARG A 206 -12.10 -12.85 -4.96
N ARG A 207 -12.68 -12.00 -4.09
CA ARG A 207 -13.67 -12.44 -3.08
C ARG A 207 -14.77 -11.40 -2.80
N MET A 208 -15.95 -11.90 -2.37
CA MET A 208 -17.16 -11.15 -2.01
C MET A 208 -16.93 -10.18 -0.84
N GLY A 209 -16.34 -9.02 -1.13
CA GLY A 209 -16.40 -7.85 -0.29
C GLY A 209 -17.35 -6.84 -0.90
N GLN A 210 -18.23 -6.25 -0.10
CA GLN A 210 -18.89 -5.02 -0.54
C GLN A 210 -17.80 -3.98 -0.82
N SER A 211 -17.88 -3.32 -1.97
CA SER A 211 -16.97 -2.24 -2.34
C SER A 211 -16.79 -1.29 -1.17
N LYS A 212 -15.55 -1.17 -0.66
CA LYS A 212 -15.18 -0.24 0.43
C LYS A 212 -15.35 1.23 0.03
N MET A 213 -15.81 1.52 -1.19
CA MET A 213 -15.89 2.84 -1.79
C MET A 213 -17.23 3.51 -1.52
N SER A 214 -17.17 4.63 -0.79
CA SER A 214 -18.31 5.50 -0.50
C SER A 214 -18.11 6.87 -1.14
N ARG A 215 -19.20 7.64 -1.30
CA ARG A 215 -19.12 9.04 -1.75
C ARG A 215 -18.16 9.86 -0.88
N LYS A 216 -18.18 9.64 0.44
CA LYS A 216 -17.28 10.30 1.39
C LYS A 216 -15.81 10.08 1.05
N ILE A 217 -15.40 8.83 0.76
CA ILE A 217 -14.02 8.49 0.39
C ILE A 217 -13.61 9.17 -0.93
N ILE A 218 -14.53 9.27 -1.89
CA ILE A 218 -14.28 9.95 -3.17
C ILE A 218 -14.05 11.45 -2.93
N TYR A 219 -14.90 12.10 -2.15
CA TYR A 219 -14.74 13.53 -1.83
C TYR A 219 -13.47 13.81 -1.02
N GLU A 220 -13.14 12.97 -0.04
CA GLU A 220 -11.91 13.08 0.74
C GLU A 220 -10.66 12.99 -0.15
N ALA A 221 -10.64 12.03 -1.09
CA ALA A 221 -9.53 11.89 -2.04
C ALA A 221 -9.43 13.09 -2.99
N ALA A 222 -10.56 13.59 -3.52
CA ALA A 222 -10.59 14.75 -4.39
C ALA A 222 -10.12 16.04 -3.68
N TRP A 223 -10.56 16.25 -2.44
CA TRP A 223 -10.10 17.39 -1.62
C TRP A 223 -8.62 17.27 -1.26
N MET A 224 -8.14 16.07 -0.94
CA MET A 224 -6.73 15.83 -0.60
C MET A 224 -5.79 16.28 -1.71
N VAL A 225 -6.14 16.02 -2.98
CA VAL A 225 -5.37 16.46 -4.14
C VAL A 225 -5.12 17.98 -4.13
N TRP A 226 -6.15 18.79 -3.88
CA TRP A 226 -6.01 20.24 -3.77
C TRP A 226 -5.25 20.67 -2.52
N LYS A 227 -5.53 20.04 -1.37
CA LYS A 227 -4.82 20.31 -0.13
C LYS A 227 -3.31 20.13 -0.31
N LEU A 228 -2.89 19.02 -0.93
CA LEU A 228 -1.48 18.73 -1.21
C LEU A 228 -0.86 19.77 -2.14
N GLN A 229 -1.57 20.13 -3.21
CA GLN A 229 -1.08 21.12 -4.16
C GLN A 229 -0.92 22.50 -3.51
N LEU A 230 -1.87 22.93 -2.66
CA LEU A 230 -1.75 24.16 -1.89
C LEU A 230 -0.58 24.09 -0.89
N MET A 231 -0.44 23.00 -0.14
CA MET A 231 0.68 22.81 0.80
C MET A 231 2.03 22.95 0.10
N ARG A 232 2.17 22.37 -1.10
CA ARG A 232 3.38 22.53 -1.93
C ARG A 232 3.61 23.99 -2.34
N LEU A 233 2.60 24.67 -2.85
CA LEU A 233 2.71 26.08 -3.28
C LEU A 233 3.12 27.02 -2.13
N PHE A 234 2.71 26.71 -0.91
CA PHE A 234 3.07 27.46 0.30
C PHE A 234 4.32 26.92 1.02
N GLY A 235 5.07 25.98 0.44
CA GLY A 235 6.34 25.48 1.00
C GLY A 235 6.20 24.62 2.26
N LYS A 236 5.05 23.99 2.49
CA LYS A 236 4.72 23.23 3.72
C LYS A 236 4.82 21.69 3.55
N LEU A 237 5.67 21.20 2.65
CA LEU A 237 5.65 19.79 2.21
C LEU A 237 6.46 18.80 3.07
#